data_AF-A0A966DBR2-F1
#
_entry.id   AF-A0A966DBR2-F1
#
_cell.length_a   1.000
_cell.length_b   1.000
_cell.length_c   1.000
_cell.angle_alpha   90.00
_cell.angle_beta   90.00
_cell.angle_gamma   90.00
#
_symmetry.space_group_name_H-M   'P 1'
#
loop_
_entity.id
_entity.type
_entity.pdbx_description
1 polymer ?
#
loop_
_entity_poly.entity_id
_entity_poly.type
_entity_poly.pdbx_seq_one_letter_code
_entity_poly.pdbx_strand_id
1 'polypeptide(L)'
;EWVELYNPNPCASIDISNYVLGNYTGEGSAAVVIPQGTIVPALGFAIVRGSRADPVPTERLVANGGNVVEIEFNGTTATYCMSSPDGDARFWLPDGAGWLAIYDNSLQPQDAIAWGDMASLNSALCNPFSSMGTAPSSFSEISTDQRALMSVPTVEVGMSFRRIPDGDAWRINESSTPTYGNCNGTCVESHISSGPTLGSSTCTGTAKVTVSGGIEPYSYRWDDPLAQTTATATGLCAGTYTVTVTDATNQTNTIEYTIENYIPEVTHQQIDICSTDIPFNLLSLTDKAFPLGGNYAGNNIQDNILTSFDTNIVTATYTYAENGCENTTSFPIHIINLDEITITPDTHICQGESVLLSVDNFPPQATILWEGYDISNPSYVNQTVSPNNTETYSVRVELDQCSTVLETIITINENPMITAFVEDSQLAGAGEIVYTNGTPPYEFFLQDQNQYSPTGYFEGIGIGNHTIQIVDANMCKATFSFYLDIPIIPDLFFTPNGDGVNDVWTIKNINLISHSVYIYDRFSKLLYTAEDNFDGWDGTYQGNPLPNTDYWFLIKIKPINKQLTGHFTLKR
;
A
#
# COMPACT_ATOMS: atom_id res chain seq x y z
N GLU A 1 11.98 2.17 34.12
CA GLU A 1 11.42 3.54 34.04
C GLU A 1 12.57 4.52 34.19
N TRP A 2 12.63 5.53 33.33
CA TRP A 2 13.58 6.64 33.44
C TRP A 2 12.89 7.92 32.95
N VAL A 3 13.38 9.07 33.42
CA VAL A 3 12.97 10.39 32.95
C VAL A 3 14.11 10.99 32.14
N GLU A 4 13.79 11.54 30.98
CA GLU A 4 14.75 12.27 30.14
C GLU A 4 14.46 13.76 30.26
N LEU A 5 15.44 14.52 30.73
CA LEU A 5 15.42 15.98 30.76
C LEU A 5 16.27 16.49 29.60
N TYR A 6 15.65 17.22 28.68
CA TYR A 6 16.34 17.80 27.52
C TYR A 6 16.80 19.22 27.82
N ASN A 7 18.02 19.56 27.43
CA ASN A 7 18.47 20.94 27.36
C ASN A 7 18.16 21.51 25.96
N PRO A 8 17.11 22.34 25.80
CA PRO A 8 16.78 22.93 24.51
C PRO A 8 17.74 24.04 24.10
N ASN A 9 18.63 24.48 25.00
CA ASN A 9 19.60 25.52 24.68
C ASN A 9 20.64 24.96 23.70
N PRO A 10 20.73 25.51 22.48
CA PRO A 10 21.66 25.01 21.49
C PRO A 10 23.12 25.34 21.84
N CYS A 11 23.34 26.35 22.69
CA CYS A 11 24.62 27.03 22.85
C CYS A 11 25.18 27.01 24.26
N ALA A 12 24.44 26.60 25.28
CA ALA A 12 24.94 26.58 26.65
C ALA A 12 24.47 25.35 27.40
N SER A 13 25.34 24.84 28.25
CA SER A 13 24.95 23.83 29.23
C SER A 13 24.05 24.45 30.30
N ILE A 14 23.18 23.62 30.88
CA ILE A 14 22.34 24.00 32.02
C ILE A 14 22.86 23.26 33.24
N ASP A 15 23.24 24.01 34.28
CA ASP A 15 23.52 23.44 35.60
C ASP A 15 22.20 23.21 36.34
N ILE A 16 21.85 21.94 36.51
CA ILE A 16 20.65 21.51 37.24
C ILE A 16 21.00 20.98 38.64
N SER A 17 22.17 21.35 39.17
CA SER A 17 22.59 20.99 40.53
C SER A 17 21.56 21.39 41.57
N ASN A 18 21.20 20.43 42.44
CA ASN A 18 20.22 20.59 43.51
C ASN A 18 18.79 20.91 43.04
N TYR A 19 18.50 20.78 41.75
CA TYR A 19 17.12 20.77 41.28
C TYR A 19 16.41 19.56 41.88
N VAL A 20 15.09 19.66 42.05
CA VAL A 20 14.28 18.58 42.59
C VAL A 20 13.44 18.01 41.47
N LEU A 21 13.59 16.72 41.19
CA LEU A 21 12.66 15.97 40.35
C LEU A 21 11.68 15.25 41.27
N GLY A 22 10.40 15.59 41.17
CA GLY A 22 9.36 15.05 42.02
C GLY A 22 8.24 14.44 41.22
N ASN A 23 7.68 13.35 41.70
CA ASN A 23 6.44 12.80 41.19
C ASN A 23 5.45 12.48 42.32
N TYR A 24 4.17 12.62 42.00
CA TYR A 24 3.08 12.11 42.81
C TYR A 24 2.27 11.14 41.97
N THR A 25 1.92 10.03 42.60
CA THR A 25 1.07 9.00 42.03
C THR A 25 -0.03 8.72 43.04
N GLY A 26 -1.17 8.18 42.58
CA GLY A 26 -2.25 7.77 43.49
C GLY A 26 -1.82 6.80 44.62
N GLU A 27 -0.61 6.25 44.55
CA GLU A 27 -0.03 5.30 45.50
C GLU A 27 1.04 5.93 46.43
N GLY A 28 1.49 7.15 46.15
CA GLY A 28 2.48 7.85 46.98
C GLY A 28 3.19 9.00 46.26
N SER A 29 4.04 9.72 47.01
CA SER A 29 4.93 10.74 46.47
C SER A 29 6.39 10.30 46.58
N ALA A 30 7.19 10.69 45.61
CA ALA A 30 8.64 10.61 45.69
C ALA A 30 9.26 11.89 45.13
N ALA A 31 10.39 12.29 45.70
CA ALA A 31 11.15 13.42 45.20
C ALA A 31 12.62 13.21 45.44
N VAL A 32 13.41 13.55 44.44
CA VAL A 32 14.85 13.35 44.42
C VAL A 32 15.57 14.62 44.06
N VAL A 33 16.69 14.85 44.72
CA VAL A 33 17.53 16.02 44.47
C VAL A 33 18.63 15.60 43.51
N ILE A 34 18.72 16.34 42.42
CA ILE A 34 19.74 16.18 41.41
C ILE A 34 21.11 16.49 42.04
N PRO A 35 22.09 15.57 41.93
CA PRO A 35 23.40 15.73 42.55
C PRO A 35 24.07 17.05 42.19
N GLN A 36 24.89 17.57 43.12
CA GLN A 36 25.71 18.73 42.84
C GLN A 36 26.72 18.41 41.73
N GLY A 37 26.90 19.34 40.78
CA GLY A 37 27.77 19.21 39.63
C GLY A 37 27.10 18.59 38.39
N THR A 38 25.79 18.37 38.42
CA THR A 38 25.06 17.87 37.24
C THR A 38 24.87 18.98 36.21
N ILE A 39 25.70 18.95 35.17
CA ILE A 39 25.68 19.91 34.06
C ILE A 39 25.16 19.20 32.80
N VAL A 40 23.98 19.59 32.31
CA VAL A 40 23.42 19.07 31.06
C VAL A 40 24.04 19.83 29.89
N PRO A 41 24.78 19.19 28.97
CA PRO A 41 25.40 19.88 27.84
C PRO A 41 24.36 20.55 26.93
N ALA A 42 24.81 21.49 26.09
CA ALA A 42 23.96 22.11 25.07
C ALA A 42 23.39 21.05 24.11
N LEU A 43 22.09 21.14 23.78
CA LEU A 43 21.32 20.10 23.08
C LEU A 43 21.46 18.69 23.70
N GLY A 44 21.88 18.61 24.96
CA GLY A 44 22.15 17.38 25.68
C GLY A 44 20.95 16.90 26.50
N PHE A 45 21.12 15.72 27.11
CA PHE A 45 20.11 15.11 27.95
C PHE A 45 20.66 14.76 29.33
N ALA A 46 19.82 14.90 30.36
CA ALA A 46 20.03 14.21 31.64
C ALA A 46 19.03 13.05 31.75
N ILE A 47 19.54 11.85 32.01
CA ILE A 47 18.72 10.67 32.24
C ILE A 47 18.68 10.39 33.73
N VAL A 48 17.47 10.36 34.27
CA VAL A 48 17.21 10.15 35.68
C VAL A 48 16.57 8.79 35.89
N ARG A 49 17.23 7.89 36.61
CA ARG A 49 16.72 6.54 36.89
C ARG A 49 17.00 6.06 38.32
N GLY A 50 16.19 5.11 38.77
CA GLY A 50 16.46 4.35 39.99
C GLY A 50 17.49 3.23 39.74
N SER A 51 18.16 2.80 40.81
CA SER A 51 19.22 1.78 40.76
C SER A 51 18.81 0.38 40.31
N ARG A 52 17.52 0.10 40.29
CA ARG A 52 16.94 -1.17 39.80
C ARG A 52 16.61 -1.16 38.31
N ALA A 53 16.66 0.01 37.67
CA ALA A 53 16.57 0.10 36.22
C ALA A 53 17.94 -0.20 35.62
N ASP A 54 17.98 -1.05 34.59
CA ASP A 54 19.20 -1.34 33.85
C ASP A 54 19.85 -0.04 33.38
N PRO A 55 21.20 0.06 33.42
CA PRO A 55 21.91 1.19 32.85
C PRO A 55 21.51 1.42 31.40
N VAL A 56 21.46 2.68 30.99
CA VAL A 56 21.20 3.00 29.58
C VAL A 56 22.34 2.42 28.74
N PRO A 57 22.06 1.65 27.67
CA PRO A 57 23.11 1.06 26.83
C PRO A 57 24.10 2.12 26.37
N THR A 58 25.40 1.85 26.49
CA THR A 58 26.48 2.80 26.17
C THR A 58 26.41 3.30 24.73
N GLU A 59 25.95 2.47 23.78
CA GLU A 59 25.68 2.90 22.39
C GLU A 59 24.60 3.98 22.26
N ARG A 60 23.61 4.03 23.17
CA ARG A 60 22.57 5.07 23.20
C ARG A 60 23.05 6.36 23.87
N LEU A 61 24.08 6.30 24.71
CA LEU A 61 24.78 7.47 25.27
C LEU A 61 25.69 8.14 24.22
N VAL A 62 26.21 7.37 23.27
CA VAL A 62 27.14 7.83 22.21
C VAL A 62 26.42 8.29 20.94
N ALA A 63 25.28 7.69 20.58
CA ALA A 63 24.49 8.07 19.39
C ALA A 63 23.94 9.52 19.42
N ASN A 64 23.96 10.17 20.60
CA ASN A 64 23.59 11.58 20.82
C ASN A 64 24.78 12.56 20.75
N GLY A 65 25.92 12.15 20.19
CA GLY A 65 27.13 12.98 20.17
C GLY A 65 27.86 13.06 21.50
N GLY A 66 27.55 12.18 22.47
CA GLY A 66 28.23 12.10 23.78
C GLY A 66 27.71 13.07 24.86
N ASN A 67 26.61 13.77 24.61
CA ASN A 67 26.08 14.84 25.48
C ASN A 67 25.00 14.34 26.48
N VAL A 68 25.21 13.19 27.12
CA VAL A 68 24.24 12.61 28.06
C VAL A 68 24.84 12.47 29.46
N VAL A 69 24.14 12.98 30.47
CA VAL A 69 24.48 12.81 31.89
C VAL A 69 23.52 11.82 32.54
N GLU A 70 24.05 10.72 33.05
CA GLU A 70 23.25 9.72 33.77
C GLU A 70 23.24 10.01 35.28
N ILE A 71 22.04 10.03 35.86
CA ILE A 71 21.80 10.27 37.27
C ILE A 71 21.11 9.03 37.84
N GLU A 72 21.86 8.29 38.64
CA GLU A 72 21.38 7.06 39.29
C GLU A 72 21.16 7.29 40.79
N PHE A 73 20.01 6.85 41.29
CA PHE A 73 19.67 6.94 42.71
C PHE A 73 19.53 5.57 43.38
N ASN A 74 20.34 5.35 44.43
CA ASN A 74 20.49 4.06 45.11
C ASN A 74 19.71 3.94 46.44
N GLY A 75 18.76 4.83 46.72
CA GLY A 75 17.82 4.71 47.83
C GLY A 75 18.35 4.82 49.25
N THR A 76 19.65 5.03 49.42
CA THR A 76 20.34 5.09 50.72
C THR A 76 20.86 6.50 51.06
N THR A 77 20.60 7.49 50.20
CA THR A 77 21.11 8.87 50.33
C THR A 77 20.07 9.80 50.94
N ALA A 78 20.53 10.76 51.76
CA ALA A 78 19.69 11.74 52.47
C ALA A 78 19.03 12.82 51.57
N THR A 79 19.04 12.62 50.25
CA THR A 79 18.64 13.58 49.21
C THR A 79 17.37 13.14 48.48
N TYR A 80 16.64 12.19 49.06
CA TYR A 80 15.46 11.55 48.48
C TYR A 80 14.42 11.29 49.56
N CYS A 81 13.14 11.43 49.23
CA CYS A 81 12.03 11.06 50.10
C CYS A 81 11.02 10.17 49.37
N MET A 82 10.34 9.31 50.12
CA MET A 82 9.16 8.59 49.66
C MET A 82 8.12 8.51 50.76
N SER A 83 6.86 8.51 50.34
CA SER A 83 5.73 8.17 51.21
C SER A 83 5.13 6.78 50.91
N SER A 84 5.89 5.86 50.30
CA SER A 84 5.42 4.52 49.90
C SER A 84 5.47 3.49 51.04
N PRO A 85 4.49 2.57 51.15
CA PRO A 85 4.49 1.47 52.12
C PRO A 85 5.67 0.50 52.02
N ASP A 86 6.29 0.38 50.84
CA ASP A 86 7.23 -0.72 50.52
C ASP A 86 8.69 -0.40 50.84
N GLY A 87 9.04 0.83 51.24
CA GLY A 87 10.39 1.21 51.67
C GLY A 87 11.51 1.16 50.62
N ASP A 88 11.20 0.74 49.38
CA ASP A 88 12.15 0.59 48.27
C ASP A 88 12.27 1.87 47.43
N ALA A 89 13.51 2.34 47.17
CA ALA A 89 13.73 3.53 46.35
C ALA A 89 13.51 3.26 44.86
N ARG A 90 12.36 3.69 44.36
CA ARG A 90 11.97 3.63 42.95
C ARG A 90 11.32 4.94 42.54
N PHE A 91 11.76 5.49 41.42
CA PHE A 91 11.02 6.54 40.72
C PHE A 91 9.91 5.84 39.91
N TRP A 92 8.70 5.80 40.48
CA TRP A 92 7.61 4.93 40.01
C TRP A 92 6.57 5.72 39.20
N LEU A 93 6.24 5.25 38.00
CA LEU A 93 5.11 5.69 37.19
C LEU A 93 4.04 4.57 37.12
N PRO A 94 3.15 4.43 38.13
CA PRO A 94 2.18 3.33 38.20
C PRO A 94 1.02 3.49 37.21
N ASP A 95 0.26 2.42 37.05
CA ASP A 95 -0.89 2.24 36.15
C ASP A 95 -2.12 3.14 36.48
N GLY A 96 -1.96 4.19 37.27
CA GLY A 96 -3.03 5.10 37.72
C GLY A 96 -2.72 6.57 37.41
N ALA A 97 -3.57 7.50 37.85
CA ALA A 97 -3.35 8.94 37.66
C ALA A 97 -2.16 9.45 38.49
N GLY A 98 -1.47 10.47 37.98
CA GLY A 98 -0.29 11.03 38.62
C GLY A 98 0.27 12.23 37.89
N TRP A 99 1.32 12.80 38.46
CA TRP A 99 2.04 13.93 37.87
C TRP A 99 3.53 13.89 38.22
N LEU A 100 4.32 14.51 37.36
CA LEU A 100 5.76 14.65 37.42
C LEU A 100 6.09 16.15 37.29
N ALA A 101 7.02 16.67 38.07
CA ALA A 101 7.52 18.03 37.91
C ALA A 101 9.00 18.14 38.24
N ILE A 102 9.63 19.12 37.63
CA ILE A 102 10.99 19.54 37.94
C ILE A 102 10.95 20.92 38.58
N TYR A 103 11.71 21.08 39.65
CA TYR A 103 11.84 22.31 40.42
C TYR A 103 13.29 22.74 40.44
N ASP A 104 13.52 24.04 40.47
CA ASP A 104 14.85 24.57 40.73
C ASP A 104 15.28 24.35 42.19
N ASN A 105 16.50 24.77 42.51
CA ASN A 105 17.07 24.67 43.86
C ASN A 105 16.35 25.54 44.92
N SER A 106 15.38 26.35 44.52
CA SER A 106 14.53 27.20 45.36
C SER A 106 13.08 26.66 45.43
N LEU A 107 12.86 25.43 44.96
CA LEU A 107 11.56 24.76 44.87
C LEU A 107 10.53 25.50 43.99
N GLN A 108 10.97 26.35 43.05
CA GLN A 108 10.08 26.93 42.05
C GLN A 108 9.88 25.93 40.89
N PRO A 109 8.63 25.64 40.49
CA PRO A 109 8.36 24.78 39.35
C PRO A 109 9.03 25.33 38.09
N GLN A 110 9.70 24.47 37.33
CA GLN A 110 10.27 24.81 36.02
C GLN A 110 9.41 24.21 34.90
N ASP A 111 8.93 22.98 35.08
CA ASP A 111 7.96 22.33 34.19
C ASP A 111 7.26 21.18 34.94
N ALA A 112 6.06 20.82 34.49
CA ALA A 112 5.27 19.75 35.09
C ALA A 112 4.32 19.11 34.07
N ILE A 113 4.12 17.80 34.23
CA ILE A 113 3.18 17.03 33.42
C ILE A 113 2.32 16.13 34.29
N ALA A 114 1.03 16.07 33.98
CA ALA A 114 0.09 15.19 34.64
C ALA A 114 -0.67 14.28 33.66
N TRP A 115 -1.17 13.16 34.17
CA TRP A 115 -2.07 12.23 33.49
C TRP A 115 -3.21 11.80 34.42
N GLY A 116 -4.34 11.41 33.84
CA GLY A 116 -5.58 11.14 34.57
C GLY A 116 -6.40 12.39 34.88
N ASP A 117 -7.37 12.25 35.80
CA ASP A 117 -8.30 13.34 36.16
C ASP A 117 -7.66 14.32 37.16
N MET A 118 -7.77 15.63 36.89
CA MET A 118 -7.33 16.72 37.77
C MET A 118 -7.83 16.59 39.22
N ALA A 119 -9.01 16.01 39.43
CA ALA A 119 -9.56 15.77 40.77
C ALA A 119 -8.68 14.85 41.64
N SER A 120 -7.83 14.02 41.02
CA SER A 120 -6.94 13.05 41.67
C SER A 120 -5.52 13.56 41.94
N LEU A 121 -5.19 14.79 41.53
CA LEU A 121 -3.82 15.35 41.55
C LEU A 121 -3.56 16.31 42.74
N ASN A 122 -4.37 16.23 43.80
CA ASN A 122 -4.44 17.21 44.89
C ASN A 122 -3.48 16.95 46.06
N SER A 123 -2.51 16.06 45.90
CA SER A 123 -1.59 15.66 46.97
C SER A 123 -0.19 16.21 46.76
N ALA A 124 0.44 16.56 47.88
CA ALA A 124 1.75 17.19 47.91
C ALA A 124 2.86 16.21 47.58
N LEU A 125 3.91 16.73 46.93
CA LEU A 125 5.19 16.05 46.89
C LEU A 125 5.76 15.92 48.30
N CYS A 126 6.41 14.79 48.57
CA CYS A 126 7.30 14.73 49.71
C CYS A 126 8.45 15.72 49.49
N ASN A 127 8.84 16.44 50.55
CA ASN A 127 9.97 17.35 50.48
C ASN A 127 11.23 16.63 50.99
N PRO A 128 12.24 16.39 50.13
CA PRO A 128 13.46 15.71 50.54
C PRO A 128 14.32 16.58 51.48
N PHE A 129 14.03 17.88 51.60
CA PHE A 129 14.73 18.80 52.49
C PHE A 129 13.79 19.72 53.27
N SER A 130 13.69 19.52 54.59
CA SER A 130 12.91 20.39 55.49
C SER A 130 13.41 21.85 55.54
N SER A 131 14.61 22.15 55.02
CA SER A 131 15.22 23.48 55.02
C SER A 131 15.10 24.27 53.69
N MET A 132 14.57 23.68 52.61
CA MET A 132 14.55 24.31 51.27
C MET A 132 13.25 25.08 50.93
N GLY A 133 12.35 25.27 51.90
CA GLY A 133 11.04 25.88 51.67
C GLY A 133 9.96 24.83 51.40
N THR A 134 8.81 25.24 50.86
CA THR A 134 7.67 24.35 50.59
C THR A 134 7.39 24.31 49.10
N ALA A 135 7.51 23.14 48.48
CA ALA A 135 7.04 22.88 47.11
C ALA A 135 5.50 23.00 47.05
N PRO A 136 4.91 23.20 45.86
CA PRO A 136 3.47 23.18 45.66
C PRO A 136 2.84 21.92 46.23
N SER A 137 1.67 22.08 46.86
CA SER A 137 0.95 20.99 47.50
C SER A 137 0.08 20.19 46.53
N SER A 138 -0.04 20.63 45.28
CA SER A 138 -0.73 19.91 44.21
C SER A 138 -0.26 20.37 42.82
N PHE A 139 -0.53 19.55 41.79
CA PHE A 139 -0.33 19.96 40.39
C PHE A 139 -1.13 21.23 40.04
N SER A 140 -2.29 21.39 40.69
CA SER A 140 -3.21 22.52 40.48
C SER A 140 -2.65 23.88 40.93
N GLU A 141 -1.60 23.88 41.76
CA GLU A 141 -0.91 25.08 42.25
C GLU A 141 0.27 25.51 41.36
N ILE A 142 0.76 24.63 40.49
CA ILE A 142 1.78 24.99 39.49
C ILE A 142 1.12 25.92 38.47
N SER A 143 1.84 26.95 38.03
CA SER A 143 1.33 27.91 37.06
C SER A 143 0.95 27.23 35.73
N THR A 144 -0.03 27.77 35.01
CA THR A 144 -0.54 27.16 33.77
C THR A 144 0.45 27.19 32.61
N ASP A 145 1.44 28.08 32.67
CA ASP A 145 2.55 28.19 31.72
C ASP A 145 3.69 27.20 32.01
N GLN A 146 3.73 26.63 33.22
CA GLN A 146 4.74 25.66 33.66
C GLN A 146 4.16 24.27 33.91
N ARG A 147 2.96 23.98 33.37
CA ARG A 147 2.34 22.68 33.51
C ARG A 147 1.51 22.26 32.30
N ALA A 148 1.41 20.96 32.06
CA ALA A 148 0.58 20.38 31.03
C ALA A 148 -0.20 19.15 31.53
N LEU A 149 -1.44 18.99 31.07
CA LEU A 149 -2.27 17.82 31.34
C LEU A 149 -2.39 16.97 30.07
N MET A 150 -2.04 15.69 30.17
CA MET A 150 -2.20 14.74 29.09
C MET A 150 -3.60 14.16 29.06
N SER A 151 -4.13 13.98 27.85
CA SER A 151 -5.43 13.34 27.60
C SER A 151 -5.38 11.81 27.68
N VAL A 152 -4.69 11.25 28.69
CA VAL A 152 -4.65 9.80 28.94
C VAL A 152 -5.06 9.47 30.37
N PRO A 153 -5.88 8.42 30.59
CA PRO A 153 -6.37 8.07 31.92
C PRO A 153 -5.32 7.39 32.81
N THR A 154 -4.36 6.67 32.22
CA THR A 154 -3.35 5.84 32.91
C THR A 154 -2.05 5.77 32.09
N VAL A 155 -0.94 5.40 32.74
CA VAL A 155 0.36 5.12 32.10
C VAL A 155 0.62 3.61 32.21
N GLU A 156 0.81 2.93 31.08
CA GLU A 156 1.09 1.49 31.04
C GLU A 156 2.55 1.20 30.67
N VAL A 157 3.04 0.00 31.00
CA VAL A 157 4.38 -0.46 30.62
C VAL A 157 4.55 -0.43 29.08
N GLY A 158 5.60 0.24 28.61
CA GLY A 158 5.90 0.40 27.18
C GLY A 158 5.39 1.70 26.57
N MET A 159 4.66 2.53 27.34
CA MET A 159 4.30 3.88 26.93
C MET A 159 5.48 4.84 27.07
N SER A 160 5.54 5.83 26.19
CA SER A 160 6.46 6.97 26.25
C SER A 160 5.67 8.26 26.08
N PHE A 161 6.10 9.33 26.75
CA PHE A 161 5.53 10.67 26.62
C PHE A 161 6.64 11.64 26.27
N ARG A 162 6.38 12.51 25.28
CA ARG A 162 7.39 13.45 24.81
C ARG A 162 6.78 14.75 24.29
N ARG A 163 7.55 15.83 24.41
CA ARG A 163 7.32 17.14 23.80
C ARG A 163 8.53 17.52 22.93
N ILE A 164 8.31 17.87 21.66
CA ILE A 164 9.35 18.35 20.72
C ILE A 164 8.68 19.33 19.73
N PRO A 165 9.28 20.49 19.40
CA PRO A 165 10.19 21.33 20.19
C PRO A 165 9.44 22.06 21.33
N ASP A 166 10.14 22.88 22.12
CA ASP A 166 9.53 23.72 23.17
C ASP A 166 8.33 24.50 22.62
N GLY A 167 7.14 24.24 23.17
CA GLY A 167 5.88 24.85 22.73
C GLY A 167 4.87 23.87 22.15
N ASP A 168 5.32 22.76 21.58
CA ASP A 168 4.42 21.78 20.92
C ASP A 168 3.61 20.96 21.93
N ALA A 169 2.57 20.29 21.43
CA ALA A 169 1.72 19.42 22.23
C ALA A 169 2.46 18.13 22.66
N TRP A 170 2.15 17.63 23.86
CA TRP A 170 2.64 16.33 24.33
C TRP A 170 2.09 15.19 23.45
N ARG A 171 2.98 14.27 23.07
CA ARG A 171 2.69 13.08 22.25
C ARG A 171 2.89 11.80 23.07
N ILE A 172 2.16 10.74 22.71
CA ILE A 172 2.04 9.47 23.45
C ILE A 172 2.40 8.31 22.53
N ASN A 173 3.06 7.28 23.07
CA ASN A 173 3.37 6.01 22.37
C ASN A 173 4.18 6.19 21.09
N GLU A 174 5.06 7.18 21.07
CA GLU A 174 6.10 7.29 20.05
C GLU A 174 7.00 6.04 20.17
N SER A 175 7.30 5.39 19.04
CA SER A 175 8.06 4.14 18.97
C SER A 175 9.27 4.12 19.91
N SER A 176 9.66 2.95 20.41
CA SER A 176 10.76 2.72 21.39
C SER A 176 12.17 3.22 20.98
N THR A 177 12.27 3.90 19.86
CA THR A 177 13.42 4.68 19.43
C THR A 177 13.16 6.16 19.72
N PRO A 178 13.92 6.79 20.64
CA PRO A 178 13.91 8.24 20.81
C PRO A 178 14.19 8.87 19.45
N THR A 179 13.23 9.58 18.87
CA THR A 179 13.43 10.32 17.62
C THR A 179 14.37 11.48 17.93
N TYR A 180 15.67 11.26 17.84
CA TYR A 180 16.70 12.24 18.13
C TYR A 180 16.39 13.53 17.35
N GLY A 181 16.07 14.61 18.07
CA GLY A 181 15.84 15.91 17.44
C GLY A 181 17.09 16.26 16.65
N ASN A 182 16.93 16.75 15.42
CA ASN A 182 18.04 17.07 14.51
C ASN A 182 19.17 17.81 15.25
N CYS A 183 20.23 17.08 15.64
CA CYS A 183 21.44 17.60 16.27
C CYS A 183 22.34 18.29 15.23
N ASN A 184 21.84 19.34 14.57
CA ASN A 184 22.63 20.18 13.66
C ASN A 184 22.44 21.68 13.96
N GLY A 185 22.10 22.04 15.20
CA GLY A 185 22.30 23.39 15.69
C GLY A 185 23.79 23.64 15.89
N THR A 186 24.43 24.36 14.98
CA THR A 186 25.79 24.86 15.18
C THR A 186 25.73 26.01 16.18
N CYS A 187 26.35 25.84 17.35
CA CYS A 187 26.53 26.94 18.28
C CYS A 187 27.98 27.35 18.38
N VAL A 188 28.18 28.65 18.13
CA VAL A 188 29.42 29.39 18.33
C VAL A 188 29.28 30.09 19.68
N GLU A 189 30.03 29.67 20.70
CA GLU A 189 30.06 30.35 22.01
C GLU A 189 30.97 31.59 21.99
N SER A 190 30.46 32.72 22.46
CA SER A 190 31.19 33.62 23.38
C SER A 190 30.22 34.48 24.20
N HIS A 191 30.52 34.64 25.49
CA HIS A 191 29.72 35.35 26.50
C HIS A 191 29.46 36.84 26.14
N ILE A 192 28.24 37.19 25.71
CA ILE A 192 27.51 38.48 25.95
C ILE A 192 26.00 38.18 25.84
N SER A 193 25.17 38.68 26.78
CA SER A 193 23.71 38.53 26.72
C SER A 193 23.07 39.49 25.70
N SER A 194 22.99 39.04 24.46
CA SER A 194 21.98 39.44 23.49
C SER A 194 21.99 38.44 22.35
N GLY A 195 20.83 37.85 22.02
CA GLY A 195 20.69 36.96 20.87
C GLY A 195 21.19 37.59 19.56
N PRO A 196 21.39 36.79 18.49
CA PRO A 196 21.90 37.30 17.23
C PRO A 196 21.01 38.43 16.73
N THR A 197 21.52 39.67 16.74
CA THR A 197 20.82 40.76 16.09
C THR A 197 21.26 40.79 14.64
N LEU A 198 20.40 40.22 13.80
CA LEU A 198 20.57 40.12 12.36
C LEU A 198 20.83 41.51 11.74
N GLY A 199 22.02 41.71 11.18
CA GLY A 199 22.31 42.84 10.31
C GLY A 199 21.74 42.57 8.93
N SER A 200 20.71 43.32 8.53
CA SER A 200 20.30 43.36 7.12
C SER A 200 21.23 44.30 6.33
N SER A 201 21.21 44.21 4.99
CA SER A 201 21.92 45.15 4.10
C SER A 201 21.46 46.63 4.24
N THR A 202 20.48 46.90 5.10
CA THR A 202 20.02 48.24 5.50
C THR A 202 20.67 48.77 6.78
N CYS A 203 21.69 48.07 7.31
CA CYS A 203 22.43 48.45 8.50
C CYS A 203 21.53 48.62 9.73
N THR A 204 20.76 47.58 10.06
CA THR A 204 19.82 47.58 11.20
C THR A 204 20.34 46.83 12.42
N GLY A 205 21.56 46.30 12.37
CA GLY A 205 22.15 45.51 13.46
C GLY A 205 22.31 46.32 14.74
N THR A 206 22.28 45.64 15.88
CA THR A 206 22.56 46.24 17.19
C THR A 206 23.57 45.41 17.95
N ALA A 207 24.48 46.06 18.67
CA ALA A 207 25.46 45.42 19.53
C ALA A 207 25.44 46.09 20.91
N LYS A 208 25.37 45.31 21.99
CA LYS A 208 25.34 45.82 23.36
C LYS A 208 26.47 45.22 24.19
N VAL A 209 27.15 46.07 24.97
CA VAL A 209 28.23 45.68 25.86
C VAL A 209 27.74 45.74 27.30
N THR A 210 27.98 44.67 28.04
CA THR A 210 27.82 44.61 29.49
C THR A 210 29.20 44.51 30.13
N VAL A 211 29.46 45.33 31.13
CA VAL A 211 30.77 45.39 31.82
C VAL A 211 30.62 44.74 33.19
N SER A 212 31.54 43.84 33.55
CA SER A 212 31.65 43.26 34.89
C SER A 212 33.05 43.54 35.46
N GLY A 213 33.13 44.25 36.57
CA GLY A 213 34.40 44.70 37.17
C GLY A 213 34.82 46.12 36.74
N GLY A 214 35.97 46.61 37.23
CA GLY A 214 36.39 48.01 37.05
C GLY A 214 35.64 48.99 37.98
N ILE A 215 35.91 50.29 37.82
CA ILE A 215 35.29 51.34 38.64
C ILE A 215 34.40 52.24 37.78
N GLU A 216 33.13 52.34 38.16
CA GLU A 216 32.18 53.26 37.53
C GLU A 216 32.57 54.74 37.72
N PRO A 217 32.24 55.63 36.76
CA PRO A 217 31.48 55.39 35.53
C PRO A 217 32.32 54.80 34.39
N TYR A 218 31.66 54.03 33.52
CA TYR A 218 32.26 53.54 32.27
C TYR A 218 31.96 54.48 31.10
N SER A 219 32.91 54.59 30.18
CA SER A 219 32.72 55.24 28.88
C SER A 219 32.99 54.25 27.74
N TYR A 220 32.25 54.40 26.64
CA TYR A 220 32.29 53.49 25.50
C TYR A 220 32.71 54.26 24.24
N ARG A 221 33.42 53.60 23.34
CA ARG A 221 33.69 54.10 21.99
C ARG A 221 33.68 52.96 21.00
N TRP A 222 32.71 52.96 20.11
CA TRP A 222 32.62 52.03 19.00
C TRP A 222 33.45 52.56 17.81
N ASP A 223 34.02 51.66 17.02
CA ASP A 223 34.72 51.96 15.75
C ASP A 223 33.78 51.96 14.54
N ASP A 224 32.48 52.04 14.77
CA ASP A 224 31.46 52.19 13.74
C ASP A 224 31.54 53.59 13.09
N PRO A 225 30.97 53.78 11.89
CA PRO A 225 31.04 55.07 11.18
C PRO A 225 30.47 56.26 11.95
N LEU A 226 29.57 56.03 12.90
CA LEU A 226 28.97 57.07 13.75
C LEU A 226 29.72 57.30 15.07
N ALA A 227 30.75 56.48 15.36
CA ALA A 227 31.55 56.51 16.58
C ALA A 227 30.67 56.59 17.85
N GLN A 228 29.73 55.66 17.98
CA GLN A 228 28.75 55.66 19.07
C GLN A 228 29.44 55.57 20.44
N THR A 229 28.84 56.16 21.47
CA THR A 229 29.44 56.27 22.83
C THR A 229 28.59 55.65 23.95
N THR A 230 27.51 54.97 23.59
CA THR A 230 26.62 54.25 24.51
C THR A 230 27.03 52.79 24.65
N ALA A 231 26.60 52.15 25.73
CA ALA A 231 26.79 50.71 25.92
C ALA A 231 26.13 49.87 24.81
N THR A 232 25.13 50.42 24.11
CA THR A 232 24.49 49.82 22.94
C THR A 232 24.78 50.66 21.71
N ALA A 233 25.36 50.06 20.66
CA ALA A 233 25.41 50.60 19.32
C ALA A 233 24.27 50.03 18.48
N THR A 234 23.65 50.86 17.65
CA THR A 234 22.54 50.47 16.77
C THR A 234 22.81 50.95 15.36
N GLY A 235 22.09 50.42 14.38
CA GLY A 235 22.27 50.84 12.99
C GLY A 235 23.54 50.28 12.32
N LEU A 236 24.01 49.12 12.78
CA LEU A 236 25.25 48.50 12.30
C LEU A 236 24.99 47.65 11.05
N CYS A 237 25.84 47.80 10.03
CA CYS A 237 25.88 46.90 8.88
C CYS A 237 26.59 45.59 9.24
N ALA A 238 26.48 44.55 8.40
CA ALA A 238 27.34 43.37 8.53
C ALA A 238 28.83 43.76 8.48
N GLY A 239 29.63 43.25 9.41
CA GLY A 239 31.02 43.63 9.61
C GLY A 239 31.48 43.45 11.05
N THR A 240 32.80 43.52 11.27
CA THR A 240 33.40 43.45 12.60
C THR A 240 33.57 44.86 13.17
N TYR A 241 33.09 45.05 14.39
CA TYR A 241 33.18 46.30 15.14
C TYR A 241 33.89 46.06 16.47
N THR A 242 34.77 46.99 16.83
CA THR A 242 35.50 47.04 18.08
C THR A 242 34.90 48.12 18.98
N VAL A 243 34.57 47.76 20.21
CA VAL A 243 34.22 48.70 21.27
C VAL A 243 35.34 48.80 22.30
N THR A 244 35.78 50.03 22.54
CA THR A 244 36.69 50.36 23.64
C THR A 244 35.88 50.81 24.84
N VAL A 245 36.02 50.12 25.97
CA VAL A 245 35.43 50.48 27.26
C VAL A 245 36.50 51.04 28.17
N THR A 246 36.28 52.22 28.75
CA THR A 246 37.20 52.86 29.70
C THR A 246 36.52 53.09 31.04
N ASP A 247 37.15 52.68 32.14
CA ASP A 247 36.64 52.88 33.49
C ASP A 247 37.08 54.24 34.10
N ALA A 248 36.62 54.56 35.30
CA ALA A 248 36.92 55.83 35.98
C ALA A 248 38.41 56.04 36.32
N THR A 249 39.22 54.96 36.30
CA THR A 249 40.66 55.02 36.54
C THR A 249 41.47 55.15 35.24
N ASN A 250 40.80 55.32 34.10
CA ASN A 250 41.36 55.34 32.74
C ASN A 250 41.95 53.99 32.30
N GLN A 251 41.52 52.88 32.89
CA GLN A 251 41.87 51.56 32.36
C GLN A 251 40.93 51.22 31.21
N THR A 252 41.51 50.76 30.09
CA THR A 252 40.77 50.46 28.86
C THR A 252 40.77 48.98 28.57
N ASN A 253 39.64 48.45 28.10
CA ASN A 253 39.56 47.14 27.46
C ASN A 253 38.86 47.27 26.10
N THR A 254 39.26 46.45 25.14
CA THR A 254 38.65 46.39 23.80
C THR A 254 37.98 45.06 23.59
N ILE A 255 36.79 45.08 22.98
CA ILE A 255 36.02 43.90 22.63
C ILE A 255 35.68 44.01 21.15
N GLU A 256 35.94 42.96 20.37
CA GLU A 256 35.51 42.85 18.98
C GLU A 256 34.21 42.06 18.89
N TYR A 257 33.29 42.49 18.02
CA TYR A 257 32.02 41.84 17.75
C TYR A 257 31.71 41.87 16.26
N THR A 258 31.39 40.73 15.67
CA THR A 258 31.02 40.62 14.25
C THR A 258 29.51 40.57 14.10
N ILE A 259 28.96 41.54 13.37
CA ILE A 259 27.60 41.50 12.85
C ILE A 259 27.63 40.65 11.58
N GLU A 260 27.01 39.48 11.63
CA GLU A 260 26.88 38.62 10.45
C GLU A 260 25.82 39.14 9.49
N ASN A 261 25.98 38.81 8.21
CA ASN A 261 24.98 39.12 7.21
C ASN A 261 23.78 38.19 7.38
N TYR A 262 22.57 38.72 7.38
CA TYR A 262 21.37 37.89 7.32
C TYR A 262 21.23 37.29 5.92
N ILE A 263 21.43 35.98 5.83
CA ILE A 263 21.10 35.19 4.65
C ILE A 263 19.88 34.34 5.03
N PRO A 264 18.70 34.56 4.41
CA PRO A 264 17.53 33.74 4.70
C PRO A 264 17.82 32.29 4.33
N GLU A 265 17.63 31.37 5.28
CA GLU A 265 17.81 29.94 5.03
C GLU A 265 16.70 29.46 4.09
N VAL A 266 17.09 28.79 3.01
CA VAL A 266 16.14 28.09 2.14
C VAL A 266 16.51 26.61 2.17
N THR A 267 15.67 25.82 2.84
CA THR A 267 15.73 24.36 2.81
C THR A 267 14.58 23.85 1.95
N HIS A 268 14.81 22.79 1.21
CA HIS A 268 13.76 22.15 0.42
C HIS A 268 13.66 20.68 0.79
N GLN A 269 12.44 20.15 0.74
CA GLN A 269 12.20 18.71 0.67
C GLN A 269 12.17 18.28 -0.81
N GLN A 270 12.18 16.97 -1.08
CA GLN A 270 11.80 16.46 -2.40
C GLN A 270 10.40 16.98 -2.79
N ILE A 271 10.25 17.42 -4.04
CA ILE A 271 8.99 17.90 -4.61
C ILE A 271 8.66 17.01 -5.80
N ASP A 272 7.49 16.39 -5.73
CA ASP A 272 6.94 15.57 -6.80
C ASP A 272 5.61 16.19 -7.27
N ILE A 273 5.42 16.33 -8.58
CA ILE A 273 4.25 16.95 -9.22
C ILE A 273 3.69 15.99 -10.27
N CYS A 274 2.37 15.83 -10.30
CA CYS A 274 1.71 15.02 -11.32
C CYS A 274 1.75 15.75 -12.66
N SER A 275 2.12 15.05 -13.73
CA SER A 275 2.13 15.60 -15.10
C SER A 275 0.79 16.25 -15.50
N THR A 276 -0.33 15.71 -15.02
CA THR A 276 -1.69 16.23 -15.21
C THR A 276 -1.96 17.57 -14.56
N ASP A 277 -1.18 17.94 -13.54
CA ASP A 277 -1.34 19.21 -12.82
C ASP A 277 -0.54 20.35 -13.48
N ILE A 278 0.21 20.06 -14.55
CA ILE A 278 0.97 21.05 -15.30
C ILE A 278 0.05 21.71 -16.33
N PRO A 279 -0.08 23.05 -16.34
CA PRO A 279 0.76 24.03 -15.66
C PRO A 279 0.50 24.17 -14.15
N PHE A 280 1.57 24.13 -13.35
CA PHE A 280 1.51 24.13 -11.88
C PHE A 280 2.07 25.42 -11.28
N ASN A 281 1.33 26.04 -10.36
CA ASN A 281 1.79 27.25 -9.68
C ASN A 281 2.69 26.91 -8.48
N LEU A 282 4.00 27.13 -8.60
CA LEU A 282 4.98 26.77 -7.56
C LEU A 282 4.82 27.58 -6.28
N LEU A 283 4.13 28.73 -6.31
CA LEU A 283 3.82 29.50 -5.10
C LEU A 283 2.84 28.78 -4.15
N SER A 284 2.18 27.71 -4.60
CA SER A 284 1.32 26.90 -3.73
C SER A 284 2.10 25.93 -2.83
N LEU A 285 3.44 25.84 -2.96
CA LEU A 285 4.30 24.96 -2.17
C LEU A 285 4.58 25.52 -0.75
N THR A 286 3.63 26.21 -0.14
CA THR A 286 3.80 26.97 1.12
C THR A 286 4.23 26.11 2.32
N ASP A 287 3.95 24.81 2.28
CA ASP A 287 4.27 23.86 3.35
C ASP A 287 5.68 23.25 3.24
N LYS A 288 6.46 23.64 2.23
CA LYS A 288 7.77 23.03 1.89
C LYS A 288 8.99 23.86 2.31
N ALA A 289 8.84 24.66 3.38
CA ALA A 289 9.92 25.47 3.99
C ALA A 289 10.51 26.59 3.09
N PHE A 290 9.77 27.03 2.07
CA PHE A 290 10.12 28.24 1.31
C PHE A 290 9.53 29.49 1.98
N PRO A 291 10.32 30.55 2.18
CA PRO A 291 9.80 31.85 2.62
C PRO A 291 8.67 32.38 1.70
N LEU A 292 7.69 33.08 2.26
CA LEU A 292 6.63 33.71 1.47
C LEU A 292 7.18 34.93 0.72
N GLY A 293 6.93 35.02 -0.60
CA GLY A 293 7.32 36.17 -1.42
C GLY A 293 8.58 35.99 -2.27
N GLY A 294 9.18 34.80 -2.28
CA GLY A 294 10.25 34.45 -3.22
C GLY A 294 9.73 34.09 -4.62
N ASN A 295 10.66 33.97 -5.57
CA ASN A 295 10.37 33.64 -6.96
C ASN A 295 11.07 32.34 -7.39
N TYR A 296 10.37 31.53 -8.17
CA TYR A 296 10.86 30.33 -8.83
C TYR A 296 11.21 30.64 -10.29
N ALA A 297 12.37 30.17 -10.73
CA ALA A 297 12.85 30.24 -12.10
C ALA A 297 13.47 28.91 -12.53
N GLY A 298 13.62 28.70 -13.83
CA GLY A 298 14.21 27.48 -14.38
C GLY A 298 13.78 27.25 -15.81
N ASN A 299 14.31 26.20 -16.43
CA ASN A 299 13.81 25.77 -17.73
C ASN A 299 12.35 25.31 -17.56
N ASN A 300 11.48 25.77 -18.46
CA ASN A 300 10.03 25.52 -18.41
C ASN A 300 9.30 26.15 -17.19
N ILE A 301 9.93 27.09 -16.48
CA ILE A 301 9.30 27.84 -15.40
C ILE A 301 9.21 29.31 -15.83
N GLN A 302 7.99 29.83 -15.91
CA GLN A 302 7.72 31.23 -16.24
C GLN A 302 6.78 31.82 -15.19
N ASP A 303 7.13 32.99 -14.63
CA ASP A 303 6.30 33.71 -13.66
C ASP A 303 5.85 32.83 -12.47
N ASN A 304 6.78 32.03 -11.93
CA ASN A 304 6.55 31.04 -10.86
C ASN A 304 5.65 29.85 -11.23
N ILE A 305 5.30 29.69 -12.50
CA ILE A 305 4.49 28.58 -13.01
C ILE A 305 5.39 27.62 -13.77
N LEU A 306 5.36 26.34 -13.40
CA LEU A 306 5.91 25.27 -14.23
C LEU A 306 4.97 25.05 -15.40
N THR A 307 5.37 25.42 -16.62
CA THR A 307 4.50 25.46 -17.80
C THR A 307 4.52 24.19 -18.64
N SER A 308 5.63 23.47 -18.60
CA SER A 308 5.89 22.29 -19.43
C SER A 308 7.02 21.46 -18.82
N PHE A 309 7.28 20.29 -19.39
CA PHE A 309 8.43 19.45 -19.04
C PHE A 309 8.90 18.70 -20.29
N ASP A 310 10.23 18.53 -20.42
CA ASP A 310 10.84 17.74 -21.49
C ASP A 310 11.36 16.39 -20.97
N THR A 311 11.50 16.27 -19.64
CA THR A 311 12.01 15.11 -18.91
C THR A 311 11.24 14.97 -17.60
N ASN A 312 11.34 13.81 -16.95
CA ASN A 312 10.70 13.57 -15.65
C ASN A 312 11.37 14.32 -14.47
N ILE A 313 12.35 15.17 -14.73
CA ILE A 313 13.04 15.99 -13.71
C ILE A 313 13.24 17.39 -14.26
N VAL A 314 12.63 18.38 -13.62
CA VAL A 314 12.83 19.80 -13.91
C VAL A 314 13.62 20.42 -12.77
N THR A 315 14.70 21.14 -13.07
CA THR A 315 15.45 21.89 -12.05
C THR A 315 14.82 23.25 -11.85
N ALA A 316 14.37 23.53 -10.63
CA ALA A 316 13.89 24.84 -10.23
C ALA A 316 14.92 25.54 -9.34
N THR A 317 15.06 26.85 -9.53
CA THR A 317 15.81 27.75 -8.69
C THR A 317 14.83 28.64 -7.96
N TYR A 318 14.83 28.59 -6.63
CA TYR A 318 14.05 29.49 -5.81
C TYR A 318 14.95 30.60 -5.27
N THR A 319 14.45 31.83 -5.35
CA THR A 319 15.14 33.06 -4.95
C THR A 319 14.27 33.82 -3.96
N TYR A 320 14.76 34.04 -2.74
CA TYR A 320 14.12 34.92 -1.78
C TYR A 320 14.98 36.15 -1.54
N ALA A 321 14.39 37.32 -1.75
CA ALA A 321 15.04 38.59 -1.53
C ALA A 321 14.24 39.39 -0.50
N GLU A 322 14.89 39.77 0.60
CA GLU A 322 14.31 40.62 1.62
C GLU A 322 15.34 41.66 2.05
N ASN A 323 14.93 42.93 2.12
CA ASN A 323 15.78 44.04 2.57
C ASN A 323 17.16 44.09 1.89
N GLY A 324 17.22 43.83 0.58
CA GLY A 324 18.43 43.91 -0.25
C GLY A 324 19.39 42.71 -0.15
N CYS A 325 19.09 41.73 0.71
CA CYS A 325 19.78 40.44 0.74
C CYS A 325 19.00 39.41 -0.08
N GLU A 326 19.69 38.66 -0.92
CA GLU A 326 19.11 37.59 -1.74
C GLU A 326 19.78 36.27 -1.40
N ASN A 327 18.98 35.22 -1.20
CA ASN A 327 19.48 33.86 -1.18
C ASN A 327 18.76 33.03 -2.24
N THR A 328 19.51 32.13 -2.87
CA THR A 328 19.00 31.26 -3.92
C THR A 328 19.37 29.81 -3.63
N THR A 329 18.45 28.89 -3.89
CA THR A 329 18.74 27.45 -3.88
C THR A 329 18.17 26.81 -5.12
N SER A 330 18.79 25.71 -5.58
CA SER A 330 18.31 24.95 -6.72
C SER A 330 18.03 23.51 -6.31
N PHE A 331 16.93 22.96 -6.80
CA PHE A 331 16.47 21.63 -6.46
C PHE A 331 15.74 20.95 -7.63
N PRO A 332 15.72 19.60 -7.66
CA PRO A 332 14.94 18.87 -8.62
C PRO A 332 13.45 18.84 -8.22
N ILE A 333 12.59 19.07 -9.20
CA ILE A 333 11.17 18.73 -9.17
C ILE A 333 11.01 17.45 -10.00
N HIS A 334 10.54 16.36 -9.40
CA HIS A 334 10.22 15.15 -10.16
C HIS A 334 8.81 15.26 -10.73
N ILE A 335 8.67 14.95 -12.01
CA ILE A 335 7.39 14.89 -12.69
C ILE A 335 6.96 13.43 -12.74
N ILE A 336 5.84 13.14 -12.08
CA ILE A 336 5.23 11.82 -12.10
C ILE A 336 4.32 11.76 -13.32
N ASN A 337 4.76 11.01 -14.33
CA ASN A 337 4.01 10.74 -15.54
C ASN A 337 3.47 9.30 -15.50
N LEU A 338 2.14 9.17 -15.54
CA LEU A 338 1.42 7.89 -15.52
C LEU A 338 0.67 7.62 -16.84
N ASP A 339 0.91 8.41 -17.89
CA ASP A 339 0.15 8.38 -19.15
C ASP A 339 0.55 7.21 -20.07
N GLU A 340 1.74 6.66 -19.92
CA GLU A 340 2.24 5.54 -20.75
C GLU A 340 1.76 4.17 -20.26
N ILE A 341 1.03 4.12 -19.14
CA ILE A 341 0.55 2.88 -18.56
C ILE A 341 -0.54 2.28 -19.44
N THR A 342 -0.42 1.00 -19.75
CA THR A 342 -1.39 0.27 -20.55
C THR A 342 -1.99 -0.88 -19.77
N ILE A 343 -3.27 -1.14 -20.00
CA ILE A 343 -3.96 -2.34 -19.56
C ILE A 343 -4.16 -3.26 -20.76
N THR A 344 -4.12 -4.58 -20.56
CA THR A 344 -4.43 -5.54 -21.64
C THR A 344 -5.76 -5.19 -22.31
N PRO A 345 -5.81 -5.36 -23.65
CA PRO A 345 -6.79 -4.70 -24.49
C PRO A 345 -8.21 -5.19 -24.25
N ASP A 346 -9.17 -4.42 -24.78
CA ASP A 346 -10.56 -4.84 -24.95
C ASP A 346 -10.59 -6.18 -25.68
N THR A 347 -10.95 -7.23 -24.95
CA THR A 347 -10.95 -8.60 -25.48
C THR A 347 -12.37 -9.13 -25.53
N HIS A 348 -12.63 -9.84 -26.63
CA HIS A 348 -13.83 -10.61 -26.83
C HIS A 348 -13.52 -12.04 -26.44
N ILE A 349 -14.25 -12.59 -25.47
CA ILE A 349 -14.11 -13.99 -25.05
C ILE A 349 -15.44 -14.70 -25.15
N CYS A 350 -15.39 -16.03 -25.23
CA CYS A 350 -16.60 -16.84 -25.31
C CYS A 350 -17.16 -17.13 -23.92
N GLN A 351 -18.47 -17.34 -23.82
CA GLN A 351 -19.12 -17.60 -22.54
C GLN A 351 -18.49 -18.80 -21.80
N GLY A 352 -18.06 -18.58 -20.55
CA GLY A 352 -17.39 -19.58 -19.72
C GLY A 352 -15.87 -19.61 -19.85
N GLU A 353 -15.28 -18.79 -20.72
CA GLU A 353 -13.82 -18.62 -20.80
C GLU A 353 -13.30 -17.66 -19.72
N SER A 354 -11.97 -17.56 -19.61
CA SER A 354 -11.30 -16.66 -18.69
C SER A 354 -10.15 -15.95 -19.38
N VAL A 355 -9.89 -14.71 -18.97
CA VAL A 355 -8.84 -13.86 -19.54
C VAL A 355 -7.94 -13.32 -18.44
N LEU A 356 -6.65 -13.20 -18.74
CA LEU A 356 -5.68 -12.54 -17.88
C LEU A 356 -5.66 -11.05 -18.19
N LEU A 357 -6.05 -10.24 -17.22
CA LEU A 357 -5.85 -8.80 -17.21
C LEU A 357 -4.42 -8.51 -16.72
N SER A 358 -3.62 -7.76 -17.49
CA SER A 358 -2.33 -7.24 -17.06
C SER A 358 -2.26 -5.73 -17.15
N VAL A 359 -1.47 -5.15 -16.27
CA VAL A 359 -1.04 -3.75 -16.33
C VAL A 359 0.42 -3.73 -16.73
N ASP A 360 0.76 -2.95 -17.74
CA ASP A 360 2.08 -2.86 -18.34
C ASP A 360 2.56 -1.40 -18.36
N ASN A 361 3.88 -1.19 -18.53
CA ASN A 361 4.52 0.13 -18.60
C ASN A 361 4.33 1.03 -17.35
N PHE A 362 4.19 0.44 -16.16
CA PHE A 362 4.07 1.18 -14.91
C PHE A 362 5.42 1.36 -14.19
N PRO A 363 5.61 2.44 -13.41
CA PRO A 363 6.82 2.64 -12.61
C PRO A 363 7.00 1.52 -11.54
N PRO A 364 8.22 1.03 -11.26
CA PRO A 364 8.44 -0.08 -10.31
C PRO A 364 7.96 0.17 -8.87
N GLN A 365 7.81 1.44 -8.49
CA GLN A 365 7.37 1.86 -7.15
C GLN A 365 5.86 2.14 -7.09
N ALA A 366 5.16 2.07 -8.22
CA ALA A 366 3.73 2.35 -8.26
C ALA A 366 2.94 1.21 -7.60
N THR A 367 1.87 1.59 -6.90
CA THR A 367 0.89 0.67 -6.31
C THR A 367 -0.25 0.46 -7.32
N ILE A 368 -0.64 -0.79 -7.53
CA ILE A 368 -1.69 -1.16 -8.51
C ILE A 368 -2.88 -1.74 -7.74
N LEU A 369 -4.07 -1.20 -7.98
CA LEU A 369 -5.29 -1.47 -7.24
C LEU A 369 -6.43 -1.75 -8.23
N TRP A 370 -6.86 -3.00 -8.32
CA TRP A 370 -8.05 -3.39 -9.09
C TRP A 370 -9.32 -3.14 -8.27
N GLU A 371 -10.32 -2.46 -8.83
CA GLU A 371 -11.57 -2.21 -8.10
C GLU A 371 -12.35 -3.53 -7.90
N GLY A 372 -12.88 -3.75 -6.68
CA GLY A 372 -13.68 -4.94 -6.35
C GLY A 372 -12.90 -6.20 -5.97
N TYR A 373 -11.56 -6.15 -5.94
CA TYR A 373 -10.70 -7.25 -5.48
C TYR A 373 -10.10 -6.95 -4.09
N ASP A 374 -9.99 -7.97 -3.23
CA ASP A 374 -9.42 -7.84 -1.89
C ASP A 374 -7.89 -7.66 -1.99
N ILE A 375 -7.46 -6.42 -1.73
CA ILE A 375 -6.09 -5.91 -1.86
C ILE A 375 -5.18 -6.29 -0.68
N SER A 376 -5.56 -7.29 0.14
CA SER A 376 -4.73 -7.74 1.27
C SER A 376 -3.41 -8.42 0.86
N ASN A 377 -3.12 -8.54 -0.45
CA ASN A 377 -1.87 -9.08 -0.97
C ASN A 377 -1.41 -8.30 -2.22
N PRO A 378 -0.39 -7.42 -2.12
CA PRO A 378 0.10 -6.57 -3.21
C PRO A 378 0.83 -7.33 -4.34
N SER A 379 0.75 -8.67 -4.38
CA SER A 379 1.59 -9.52 -5.23
C SER A 379 1.00 -9.84 -6.62
N TYR A 380 -0.17 -9.30 -6.98
CA TYR A 380 -0.84 -9.66 -8.23
C TYR A 380 -1.15 -8.44 -9.10
N VAL A 381 -0.10 -7.95 -9.77
CA VAL A 381 -0.17 -6.97 -10.87
C VAL A 381 -1.20 -7.42 -11.92
N ASN A 382 -1.27 -8.74 -12.17
CA ASN A 382 -2.17 -9.35 -13.14
C ASN A 382 -3.33 -10.08 -12.44
N GLN A 383 -4.51 -10.06 -13.05
CA GLN A 383 -5.74 -10.69 -12.55
C GLN A 383 -6.38 -11.58 -13.59
N THR A 384 -6.72 -12.82 -13.23
CA THR A 384 -7.51 -13.69 -14.10
C THR A 384 -8.99 -13.52 -13.79
N VAL A 385 -9.79 -13.17 -14.80
CA VAL A 385 -11.23 -12.94 -14.65
C VAL A 385 -12.04 -13.91 -15.52
N SER A 386 -13.22 -14.29 -15.03
CA SER A 386 -14.15 -15.20 -15.70
C SER A 386 -15.57 -14.60 -15.72
N PRO A 387 -15.79 -13.46 -16.40
CA PRO A 387 -17.08 -12.77 -16.37
C PRO A 387 -18.20 -13.60 -16.99
N ASN A 388 -19.41 -13.49 -16.42
CA ASN A 388 -20.61 -14.12 -16.98
C ASN A 388 -21.36 -13.20 -17.95
N ASN A 389 -21.14 -11.89 -17.86
CA ASN A 389 -21.73 -10.86 -18.72
C ASN A 389 -20.64 -9.91 -19.20
N THR A 390 -20.94 -9.07 -20.19
CA THR A 390 -20.02 -7.99 -20.58
C THR A 390 -19.85 -7.03 -19.40
N GLU A 391 -18.62 -6.86 -18.94
CA GLU A 391 -18.26 -6.11 -17.74
C GLU A 391 -17.05 -5.22 -17.99
N THR A 392 -17.02 -4.07 -17.33
CA THR A 392 -15.90 -3.11 -17.35
C THR A 392 -15.06 -3.33 -16.11
N TYR A 393 -13.75 -3.44 -16.30
CA TYR A 393 -12.78 -3.55 -15.22
C TYR A 393 -11.95 -2.28 -15.15
N SER A 394 -11.85 -1.72 -13.94
CA SER A 394 -11.07 -0.53 -13.63
C SER A 394 -9.87 -0.90 -12.77
N VAL A 395 -8.73 -0.28 -13.09
CA VAL A 395 -7.50 -0.36 -12.28
C VAL A 395 -7.00 1.04 -11.98
N ARG A 396 -6.72 1.28 -10.71
CA ARG A 396 -6.07 2.48 -10.22
C ARG A 396 -4.59 2.23 -10.04
N VAL A 397 -3.76 3.11 -10.58
CA VAL A 397 -2.31 3.10 -10.36
C VAL A 397 -1.94 4.36 -9.60
N GLU A 398 -1.23 4.18 -8.48
CA GLU A 398 -0.84 5.26 -7.56
C GLU A 398 0.67 5.32 -7.39
N LEU A 399 1.25 6.51 -7.46
CA LEU A 399 2.64 6.78 -7.10
C LEU A 399 2.71 8.13 -6.37
N ASP A 400 3.18 8.09 -5.13
CA ASP A 400 3.15 9.23 -4.19
C ASP A 400 1.74 9.84 -4.07
N GLN A 401 1.56 11.08 -4.52
CA GLN A 401 0.27 11.79 -4.52
C GLN A 401 -0.49 11.68 -5.84
N CYS A 402 0.10 11.06 -6.86
CA CYS A 402 -0.45 10.98 -8.20
C CYS A 402 -1.20 9.66 -8.39
N SER A 403 -2.35 9.72 -9.03
CA SER A 403 -3.10 8.53 -9.39
C SER A 403 -3.70 8.66 -10.79
N THR A 404 -3.76 7.54 -11.51
CA THR A 404 -4.53 7.41 -12.74
C THR A 404 -5.45 6.21 -12.65
N VAL A 405 -6.54 6.24 -13.41
CA VAL A 405 -7.50 5.13 -13.52
C VAL A 405 -7.58 4.72 -14.98
N LEU A 406 -7.36 3.44 -15.24
CA LEU A 406 -7.49 2.82 -16.55
C LEU A 406 -8.69 1.88 -16.53
N GLU A 407 -9.40 1.80 -17.65
CA GLU A 407 -10.55 0.92 -17.82
C GLU A 407 -10.35 0.03 -19.05
N THR A 408 -10.85 -1.20 -18.98
CA THR A 408 -10.92 -2.14 -20.11
C THR A 408 -12.26 -2.86 -20.09
N ILE A 409 -12.81 -3.18 -21.25
CA ILE A 409 -14.11 -3.86 -21.37
C ILE A 409 -13.90 -5.28 -21.87
N ILE A 410 -14.40 -6.25 -21.11
CA ILE A 410 -14.43 -7.65 -21.53
C ILE A 410 -15.81 -7.94 -22.08
N THR A 411 -15.88 -8.15 -23.40
CA THR A 411 -17.15 -8.46 -24.09
C THR A 411 -17.34 -9.97 -24.14
N ILE A 412 -18.48 -10.45 -23.65
CA ILE A 412 -18.85 -11.86 -23.70
C ILE A 412 -19.63 -12.14 -24.98
N ASN A 413 -19.08 -13.02 -25.81
CA ASN A 413 -19.78 -13.58 -26.95
C ASN A 413 -20.56 -14.81 -26.54
N GLU A 414 -21.82 -14.86 -26.94
CA GLU A 414 -22.67 -16.01 -26.72
C GLU A 414 -22.17 -17.20 -27.52
N ASN A 415 -22.07 -18.36 -26.87
CA ASN A 415 -21.68 -19.58 -27.58
C ASN A 415 -22.78 -19.99 -28.57
N PRO A 416 -22.44 -20.48 -29.78
CA PRO A 416 -23.41 -21.20 -30.60
C PRO A 416 -23.97 -22.40 -29.83
N MET A 417 -25.21 -22.79 -30.11
CA MET A 417 -25.86 -23.94 -29.48
C MET A 417 -26.40 -24.88 -30.55
N ILE A 418 -25.98 -26.14 -30.54
CA ILE A 418 -26.53 -27.17 -31.43
C ILE A 418 -27.76 -27.79 -30.74
N THR A 419 -28.93 -27.70 -31.36
CA THR A 419 -30.18 -28.23 -30.82
C THR A 419 -30.49 -29.65 -31.29
N ALA A 420 -30.08 -29.99 -32.52
CA ALA A 420 -30.31 -31.32 -33.10
C ALA A 420 -29.40 -31.57 -34.31
N PHE A 421 -29.33 -32.84 -34.71
CA PHE A 421 -28.94 -33.26 -36.07
C PHE A 421 -30.14 -33.96 -36.70
N VAL A 422 -30.55 -33.53 -37.88
CA VAL A 422 -31.72 -34.03 -38.59
C VAL A 422 -31.25 -34.85 -39.80
N GLU A 423 -31.48 -36.16 -39.74
CA GLU A 423 -31.14 -37.08 -40.82
C GLU A 423 -31.96 -36.81 -42.09
N ASP A 424 -31.33 -36.95 -43.25
CA ASP A 424 -32.01 -36.88 -44.53
C ASP A 424 -32.82 -38.17 -44.77
N SER A 425 -34.13 -38.01 -44.93
CA SER A 425 -35.07 -39.12 -45.20
C SER A 425 -34.82 -39.89 -46.51
N GLN A 426 -34.13 -39.28 -47.48
CA GLN A 426 -33.86 -39.84 -48.81
C GLN A 426 -32.44 -40.40 -48.93
N LEU A 427 -31.51 -39.97 -48.09
CA LEU A 427 -30.09 -40.32 -48.20
C LEU A 427 -29.55 -40.82 -46.85
N ALA A 428 -29.39 -42.14 -46.74
CA ALA A 428 -28.79 -42.76 -45.56
C ALA A 428 -27.35 -42.25 -45.34
N GLY A 429 -27.01 -41.90 -44.10
CA GLY A 429 -25.71 -41.32 -43.80
C GLY A 429 -25.57 -39.86 -44.18
N ALA A 430 -26.67 -39.13 -44.34
CA ALA A 430 -26.65 -37.69 -44.54
C ALA A 430 -27.61 -36.97 -43.61
N GLY A 431 -27.37 -35.68 -43.38
CA GLY A 431 -28.24 -34.85 -42.56
C GLY A 431 -27.69 -33.45 -42.33
N GLU A 432 -28.53 -32.62 -41.71
CA GLU A 432 -28.23 -31.22 -41.41
C GLU A 432 -28.28 -30.97 -39.91
N ILE A 433 -27.37 -30.16 -39.42
CA ILE A 433 -27.44 -29.63 -38.06
C ILE A 433 -28.53 -28.56 -37.92
N VAL A 434 -29.17 -28.55 -36.75
CA VAL A 434 -30.04 -27.46 -36.31
C VAL A 434 -29.35 -26.78 -35.14
N TYR A 435 -29.18 -25.47 -35.22
CA TYR A 435 -28.46 -24.67 -34.24
C TYR A 435 -29.14 -23.31 -34.02
N THR A 436 -28.86 -22.73 -32.86
CA THR A 436 -29.31 -21.40 -32.43
C THR A 436 -28.15 -20.66 -31.77
N ASN A 437 -28.31 -19.36 -31.52
CA ASN A 437 -27.34 -18.50 -30.83
C ASN A 437 -25.99 -18.37 -31.58
N GLY A 438 -25.03 -17.66 -30.99
CA GLY A 438 -23.74 -17.37 -31.62
C GLY A 438 -23.83 -16.34 -32.75
N THR A 439 -22.67 -15.98 -33.32
CA THR A 439 -22.58 -14.91 -34.32
C THR A 439 -22.18 -15.45 -35.70
N PRO A 440 -23.01 -15.27 -36.76
CA PRO A 440 -22.65 -15.71 -38.12
C PRO A 440 -21.48 -14.88 -38.72
N PRO A 441 -20.71 -15.42 -39.68
CA PRO A 441 -20.85 -16.76 -40.29
C PRO A 441 -20.42 -17.90 -39.37
N TYR A 442 -20.93 -19.11 -39.66
CA TYR A 442 -20.59 -20.33 -38.94
C TYR A 442 -19.78 -21.29 -39.80
N GLU A 443 -18.90 -22.05 -39.17
CA GLU A 443 -18.16 -23.16 -39.74
C GLU A 443 -18.50 -24.46 -39.01
N PHE A 444 -18.63 -25.56 -39.74
CA PHE A 444 -19.09 -26.83 -39.19
C PHE A 444 -18.11 -27.95 -39.49
N PHE A 445 -17.81 -28.76 -38.47
CA PHE A 445 -16.85 -29.84 -38.54
C PHE A 445 -17.44 -31.12 -37.93
N LEU A 446 -17.45 -32.21 -38.70
CA LEU A 446 -17.66 -33.56 -38.17
C LEU A 446 -16.30 -34.08 -37.70
N GLN A 447 -16.05 -34.01 -36.39
CA GLN A 447 -14.70 -34.16 -35.83
C GLN A 447 -14.12 -35.55 -36.03
N ASP A 448 -14.92 -36.59 -35.84
CA ASP A 448 -14.46 -37.99 -35.88
C ASP A 448 -14.11 -38.46 -37.30
N GLN A 449 -14.67 -37.82 -38.33
CA GLN A 449 -14.35 -38.09 -39.74
C GLN A 449 -13.53 -36.96 -40.39
N ASN A 450 -13.17 -35.92 -39.63
CA ASN A 450 -12.46 -34.73 -40.09
C ASN A 450 -13.07 -34.11 -41.36
N GLN A 451 -14.41 -34.08 -41.43
CA GLN A 451 -15.13 -33.49 -42.56
C GLN A 451 -15.54 -32.06 -42.23
N TYR A 452 -15.40 -31.16 -43.19
CA TYR A 452 -15.83 -29.77 -43.11
C TYR A 452 -17.07 -29.55 -43.98
N SER A 453 -18.02 -28.76 -43.47
CA SER A 453 -19.18 -28.29 -44.21
C SER A 453 -19.40 -26.80 -43.97
N PRO A 454 -19.58 -25.97 -45.01
CA PRO A 454 -19.93 -24.55 -44.85
C PRO A 454 -21.43 -24.33 -44.62
N THR A 455 -22.28 -25.33 -44.89
CA THR A 455 -23.74 -25.22 -44.73
C THR A 455 -24.25 -25.93 -43.48
N GLY A 456 -23.45 -26.82 -42.89
CA GLY A 456 -23.87 -27.68 -41.79
C GLY A 456 -24.53 -28.99 -42.25
N TYR A 457 -24.61 -29.20 -43.56
CA TYR A 457 -25.06 -30.45 -44.16
C TYR A 457 -23.87 -31.39 -44.41
N PHE A 458 -23.98 -32.63 -43.99
CA PHE A 458 -22.95 -33.66 -44.09
C PHE A 458 -23.50 -34.90 -44.81
N GLU A 459 -22.64 -35.59 -45.57
CA GLU A 459 -22.96 -36.81 -46.31
C GLU A 459 -21.90 -37.89 -46.07
N GLY A 460 -22.27 -39.16 -46.26
CA GLY A 460 -21.36 -40.28 -46.08
C GLY A 460 -20.95 -40.50 -44.61
N ILE A 461 -21.77 -40.04 -43.67
CA ILE A 461 -21.59 -40.25 -42.23
C ILE A 461 -21.72 -41.76 -41.98
N GLY A 462 -20.71 -42.31 -41.31
CA GLY A 462 -20.69 -43.74 -40.96
C GLY A 462 -21.76 -44.09 -39.94
N ILE A 463 -21.96 -45.37 -39.68
CA ILE A 463 -22.74 -45.78 -38.49
C ILE A 463 -21.90 -45.55 -37.23
N GLY A 464 -22.53 -45.16 -36.13
CA GLY A 464 -21.84 -45.04 -34.85
C GLY A 464 -22.08 -43.72 -34.13
N ASN A 465 -21.21 -43.47 -33.15
CA ASN A 465 -21.17 -42.19 -32.43
C ASN A 465 -20.37 -41.18 -33.24
N HIS A 466 -20.94 -40.01 -33.43
CA HIS A 466 -20.35 -38.89 -34.14
C HIS A 466 -20.33 -37.66 -33.25
N THR A 467 -19.36 -36.78 -33.46
CA THR A 467 -19.30 -35.48 -32.77
C THR A 467 -19.14 -34.36 -33.78
N ILE A 468 -20.12 -33.46 -33.79
CA ILE A 468 -20.07 -32.25 -34.60
C ILE A 468 -19.60 -31.09 -33.73
N GLN A 469 -18.78 -30.23 -34.31
CA GLN A 469 -18.41 -28.93 -33.79
C GLN A 469 -18.93 -27.82 -34.70
N ILE A 470 -19.56 -26.82 -34.10
CA ILE A 470 -19.86 -25.53 -34.71
C ILE A 470 -18.86 -24.50 -34.18
N VAL A 471 -18.35 -23.65 -35.05
CA VAL A 471 -17.51 -22.49 -34.72
C VAL A 471 -18.17 -21.26 -35.33
N ASP A 472 -18.34 -20.20 -34.55
CA ASP A 472 -18.95 -18.95 -35.01
C ASP A 472 -17.88 -17.91 -35.44
N ALA A 473 -18.31 -16.72 -35.88
CA ALA A 473 -17.44 -15.65 -36.36
C ALA A 473 -16.49 -15.09 -35.30
N ASN A 474 -16.86 -15.24 -34.02
CA ASN A 474 -16.06 -14.84 -32.87
C ASN A 474 -15.17 -15.99 -32.36
N MET A 475 -15.08 -17.09 -33.11
CA MET A 475 -14.37 -18.33 -32.76
C MET A 475 -14.95 -19.07 -31.56
N CYS A 476 -16.18 -18.76 -31.14
CA CYS A 476 -16.87 -19.48 -30.08
C CYS A 476 -17.37 -20.83 -30.58
N LYS A 477 -17.25 -21.85 -29.73
CA LYS A 477 -17.39 -23.25 -30.14
C LYS A 477 -18.45 -23.96 -29.31
N ALA A 478 -19.19 -24.83 -29.97
CA ALA A 478 -20.00 -25.84 -29.30
C ALA A 478 -19.84 -27.19 -29.98
N THR A 479 -20.01 -28.25 -29.20
CA THR A 479 -19.96 -29.62 -29.68
C THR A 479 -21.27 -30.34 -29.36
N PHE A 480 -21.64 -31.27 -30.23
CA PHE A 480 -22.81 -32.11 -30.06
C PHE A 480 -22.49 -33.52 -30.54
N SER A 481 -22.75 -34.50 -29.68
CA SER A 481 -22.58 -35.91 -30.03
C SER A 481 -23.92 -36.56 -30.29
N PHE A 482 -23.99 -37.35 -31.37
CA PHE A 482 -25.17 -38.12 -31.73
C PHE A 482 -24.78 -39.52 -32.17
N TYR A 483 -25.77 -40.43 -32.19
CA TYR A 483 -25.60 -41.79 -32.69
C TYR A 483 -26.42 -41.95 -33.96
N LEU A 484 -25.79 -42.38 -35.05
CA LEU A 484 -26.46 -42.68 -36.31
C LEU A 484 -26.73 -44.20 -36.42
N ASP A 485 -28.01 -44.58 -36.49
CA ASP A 485 -28.49 -45.95 -36.73
C ASP A 485 -29.11 -46.02 -38.14
N ILE A 486 -28.65 -46.91 -39.01
CA ILE A 486 -29.30 -47.10 -40.31
C ILE A 486 -30.48 -48.06 -40.14
N PRO A 487 -31.71 -47.70 -40.55
CA PRO A 487 -32.85 -48.60 -40.45
C PRO A 487 -32.62 -49.83 -41.33
N ILE A 488 -32.59 -50.98 -40.67
CA ILE A 488 -32.56 -52.30 -41.29
C ILE A 488 -34.00 -52.74 -41.49
N ILE A 489 -34.39 -52.96 -42.75
CA ILE A 489 -35.78 -53.22 -43.13
C ILE A 489 -35.84 -54.60 -43.79
N PRO A 490 -36.25 -55.65 -43.06
CA PRO A 490 -36.51 -56.96 -43.63
C PRO A 490 -37.76 -56.93 -44.51
N ASP A 491 -37.72 -57.60 -45.67
CA ASP A 491 -38.91 -57.75 -46.50
C ASP A 491 -39.99 -58.56 -45.77
N LEU A 492 -41.27 -58.23 -45.96
CA LEU A 492 -42.37 -58.96 -45.30
C LEU A 492 -42.74 -60.27 -46.01
N PHE A 493 -42.39 -60.40 -47.29
CA PHE A 493 -42.63 -61.59 -48.10
C PHE A 493 -41.67 -61.63 -49.29
N PHE A 494 -41.53 -62.81 -49.89
CA PHE A 494 -40.80 -63.00 -51.15
C PHE A 494 -41.39 -64.17 -51.94
N THR A 495 -41.11 -64.23 -53.23
CA THR A 495 -41.68 -65.17 -54.20
C THR A 495 -40.60 -65.88 -55.02
N PRO A 496 -40.00 -66.97 -54.50
CA PRO A 496 -38.92 -67.70 -55.19
C PRO A 496 -39.45 -68.51 -56.38
N ASN A 497 -39.67 -67.85 -57.52
CA ASN A 497 -40.25 -68.42 -58.75
C ASN A 497 -39.28 -68.38 -59.95
N GLY A 498 -38.12 -67.78 -59.80
CA GLY A 498 -37.05 -67.67 -60.80
C GLY A 498 -37.27 -66.60 -61.86
N ASP A 499 -38.16 -65.62 -61.63
CA ASP A 499 -38.42 -64.52 -62.56
C ASP A 499 -37.43 -63.33 -62.41
N GLY A 500 -36.50 -63.43 -61.45
CA GLY A 500 -35.51 -62.42 -61.12
C GLY A 500 -36.03 -61.34 -60.16
N VAL A 501 -37.29 -61.43 -59.69
CA VAL A 501 -37.94 -60.43 -58.84
C VAL A 501 -38.43 -61.06 -57.55
N ASN A 502 -37.96 -60.55 -56.41
CA ASN A 502 -38.28 -61.09 -55.07
C ASN A 502 -38.00 -62.60 -54.93
N ASP A 503 -37.01 -63.12 -55.65
CA ASP A 503 -36.64 -64.54 -55.61
C ASP A 503 -35.94 -64.96 -54.32
N VAL A 504 -35.41 -63.97 -53.60
CA VAL A 504 -34.77 -64.17 -52.30
C VAL A 504 -35.37 -63.20 -51.30
N TRP A 505 -35.48 -63.64 -50.05
CA TRP A 505 -35.81 -62.78 -48.94
C TRP A 505 -34.61 -61.89 -48.62
N THR A 506 -34.74 -60.59 -48.82
CA THR A 506 -33.67 -59.62 -48.56
C THR A 506 -33.95 -58.79 -47.32
N ILE A 507 -32.88 -58.18 -46.80
CA ILE A 507 -32.97 -57.20 -45.73
C ILE A 507 -32.25 -55.97 -46.23
N LYS A 508 -32.98 -54.85 -46.39
CA LYS A 508 -32.36 -53.60 -46.86
C LYS A 508 -31.37 -53.09 -45.82
N ASN A 509 -30.26 -52.55 -46.33
CA ASN A 509 -29.16 -51.95 -45.56
C ASN A 509 -28.41 -52.89 -44.61
N ILE A 510 -28.74 -54.20 -44.58
CA ILE A 510 -28.14 -55.14 -43.63
C ILE A 510 -26.62 -55.21 -43.78
N ASN A 511 -26.10 -55.29 -45.02
CA ASN A 511 -24.67 -55.42 -45.30
C ASN A 511 -23.84 -54.15 -45.04
N LEU A 512 -24.48 -53.02 -44.68
CA LEU A 512 -23.77 -51.81 -44.27
C LEU A 512 -23.30 -51.86 -42.81
N ILE A 513 -23.79 -52.83 -42.02
CA ILE A 513 -23.51 -52.96 -40.59
C ILE A 513 -23.08 -54.38 -40.29
N SER A 514 -22.14 -54.60 -39.36
CA SER A 514 -21.79 -55.97 -38.98
C SER A 514 -22.97 -56.68 -38.28
N HIS A 515 -23.32 -57.88 -38.76
CA HIS A 515 -24.58 -58.55 -38.45
C HIS A 515 -24.47 -60.08 -38.40
N SER A 516 -25.49 -60.68 -37.80
CA SER A 516 -25.77 -62.12 -37.88
C SER A 516 -27.26 -62.31 -38.18
N VAL A 517 -27.59 -63.07 -39.23
CA VAL A 517 -28.98 -63.36 -39.63
C VAL A 517 -29.28 -64.82 -39.37
N TYR A 518 -30.39 -65.10 -38.68
CA TYR A 518 -30.89 -66.44 -38.40
C TYR A 518 -32.34 -66.57 -38.89
N ILE A 519 -32.67 -67.66 -39.58
CA ILE A 519 -34.03 -67.95 -40.06
C ILE A 519 -34.51 -69.28 -39.48
N TYR A 520 -35.75 -69.32 -39.00
CA TYR A 520 -36.36 -70.44 -38.31
C TYR A 520 -37.71 -70.82 -38.92
N ASP A 521 -38.11 -72.10 -38.77
CA ASP A 521 -39.49 -72.51 -38.99
C ASP A 521 -40.42 -72.15 -37.82
N ARG A 522 -41.72 -72.43 -37.98
CA ARG A 522 -42.75 -72.21 -36.95
C ARG A 522 -42.58 -73.00 -35.65
N PHE A 523 -41.68 -73.99 -35.64
CA PHE A 523 -41.36 -74.81 -34.48
C PHE A 523 -39.99 -74.45 -33.89
N SER A 524 -39.44 -73.29 -34.26
CA SER A 524 -38.13 -72.78 -33.82
C SER A 524 -36.93 -73.62 -34.28
N LYS A 525 -37.09 -74.45 -35.32
CA LYS A 525 -35.96 -75.13 -35.94
C LYS A 525 -35.17 -74.14 -36.79
N LEU A 526 -33.87 -74.03 -36.55
CA LEU A 526 -32.96 -73.21 -37.37
C LEU A 526 -32.84 -73.79 -38.78
N LEU A 527 -33.09 -72.95 -39.78
CA LEU A 527 -33.07 -73.31 -41.20
C LEU A 527 -31.87 -72.69 -41.92
N TYR A 528 -31.54 -71.44 -41.60
CA TYR A 528 -30.47 -70.71 -42.27
C TYR A 528 -29.75 -69.79 -41.29
N THR A 529 -28.45 -69.60 -41.51
CA THR A 529 -27.61 -68.67 -40.77
C THR A 529 -26.65 -67.98 -41.73
N ALA A 530 -26.41 -66.69 -41.53
CA ALA A 530 -25.36 -65.94 -42.20
C ALA A 530 -24.68 -64.98 -41.21
N GLU A 531 -23.39 -64.74 -41.42
CA GLU A 531 -22.54 -63.88 -40.59
C GLU A 531 -21.82 -62.90 -41.52
N ASP A 532 -22.25 -61.63 -41.51
CA ASP A 532 -21.80 -60.60 -42.43
C ASP A 532 -22.00 -61.00 -43.93
N ASN A 533 -22.24 -60.06 -44.85
CA ASN A 533 -22.54 -60.37 -46.28
C ASN A 533 -23.74 -61.32 -46.51
N PHE A 534 -24.94 -60.90 -46.11
CA PHE A 534 -26.19 -61.60 -46.42
C PHE A 534 -26.75 -61.13 -47.77
N ASP A 535 -26.69 -61.98 -48.78
CA ASP A 535 -27.20 -61.70 -50.14
C ASP A 535 -28.67 -62.10 -50.35
N GLY A 536 -29.33 -62.59 -49.29
CA GLY A 536 -30.70 -63.04 -49.31
C GLY A 536 -30.87 -64.55 -49.12
N TRP A 537 -32.09 -64.98 -48.81
CA TRP A 537 -32.45 -66.40 -48.65
C TRP A 537 -33.52 -66.83 -49.65
N ASP A 538 -33.24 -67.87 -50.44
CA ASP A 538 -34.09 -68.37 -51.54
C ASP A 538 -35.25 -69.27 -51.09
N GLY A 539 -35.43 -69.46 -49.77
CA GLY A 539 -36.48 -70.32 -49.24
C GLY A 539 -36.22 -71.81 -49.41
N THR A 540 -34.95 -72.21 -49.49
CA THR A 540 -34.54 -73.62 -49.48
C THR A 540 -33.89 -74.03 -48.16
N TYR A 541 -33.98 -75.32 -47.84
CA TYR A 541 -33.26 -75.95 -46.73
C TYR A 541 -32.66 -77.27 -47.20
N GLN A 542 -31.33 -77.41 -47.05
CA GLN A 542 -30.59 -78.58 -47.55
C GLN A 542 -30.85 -78.86 -49.05
N GLY A 543 -30.96 -77.78 -49.85
CA GLY A 543 -31.23 -77.86 -51.29
C GLY A 543 -32.69 -78.16 -51.66
N ASN A 544 -33.58 -78.35 -50.69
CA ASN A 544 -34.99 -78.62 -50.94
C ASN A 544 -35.84 -77.37 -50.77
N PRO A 545 -36.79 -77.10 -51.70
CA PRO A 545 -37.86 -76.13 -51.52
C PRO A 545 -38.61 -76.27 -50.20
N LEU A 546 -38.72 -75.17 -49.46
CA LEU A 546 -39.58 -75.13 -48.27
C LEU A 546 -41.03 -74.71 -48.60
N PRO A 547 -42.02 -75.12 -47.78
CA PRO A 547 -43.44 -74.84 -48.01
C PRO A 547 -43.82 -73.35 -48.02
N ASN A 548 -44.96 -73.03 -48.63
CA ASN A 548 -45.59 -71.71 -48.57
C ASN A 548 -46.20 -71.46 -47.18
N THR A 549 -45.43 -70.87 -46.29
CA THR A 549 -45.83 -70.54 -44.91
C THR A 549 -44.99 -69.36 -44.40
N ASP A 550 -45.31 -68.90 -43.20
CA ASP A 550 -44.48 -67.95 -42.47
C ASP A 550 -43.22 -68.61 -41.90
N TYR A 551 -42.15 -67.83 -41.90
CA TYR A 551 -40.85 -68.12 -41.30
C TYR A 551 -40.48 -67.00 -40.34
N TRP A 552 -39.67 -67.30 -39.33
CA TRP A 552 -39.24 -66.34 -38.31
C TRP A 552 -37.78 -65.98 -38.50
N PHE A 553 -37.42 -64.75 -38.18
CA PHE A 553 -36.03 -64.32 -38.19
C PHE A 553 -35.58 -63.77 -36.84
N LEU A 554 -34.28 -63.87 -36.59
CA LEU A 554 -33.53 -63.10 -35.61
C LEU A 554 -32.34 -62.47 -36.33
N ILE A 555 -32.20 -61.16 -36.23
CA ILE A 555 -31.05 -60.42 -36.72
C ILE A 555 -30.35 -59.82 -35.51
N LYS A 556 -29.05 -60.06 -35.38
CA LYS A 556 -28.20 -59.44 -34.35
C LYS A 556 -27.30 -58.40 -35.00
N ILE A 557 -27.35 -57.16 -34.49
CA ILE A 557 -26.51 -56.05 -34.94
C ILE A 557 -25.36 -55.90 -33.96
N LYS A 558 -24.16 -56.31 -34.38
CA LYS A 558 -23.01 -56.49 -33.48
C LYS A 558 -22.54 -55.17 -32.83
N PRO A 559 -22.41 -54.03 -33.56
CA PRO A 559 -21.87 -52.79 -32.98
C PRO A 559 -22.69 -52.19 -31.83
N ILE A 560 -24.02 -52.40 -31.83
CA ILE A 560 -24.95 -51.86 -30.82
C ILE A 560 -25.62 -52.92 -29.97
N ASN A 561 -25.27 -54.19 -30.15
CA ASN A 561 -25.90 -55.32 -29.48
C ASN A 561 -27.45 -55.30 -29.58
N LYS A 562 -27.99 -54.81 -30.70
CA LYS A 562 -29.43 -54.72 -30.97
C LYS A 562 -29.91 -56.01 -31.63
N GLN A 563 -31.10 -56.46 -31.25
CA GLN A 563 -31.73 -57.64 -31.84
C GLN A 563 -33.06 -57.26 -32.49
N LEU A 564 -33.26 -57.71 -33.73
CA LEU A 564 -34.52 -57.57 -34.46
C LEU A 564 -35.10 -58.96 -34.65
N THR A 565 -36.37 -59.13 -34.31
CA THR A 565 -37.11 -60.37 -34.53
C THR A 565 -38.41 -60.08 -35.25
N GLY A 566 -38.88 -61.07 -36.00
CA GLY A 566 -40.12 -60.94 -36.75
C GLY A 566 -40.42 -62.20 -37.54
N HIS A 567 -41.35 -62.08 -38.47
CA HIS A 567 -41.71 -63.13 -39.40
C HIS A 567 -41.88 -62.55 -40.80
N PHE A 568 -41.73 -63.40 -41.80
CA PHE A 568 -41.97 -63.09 -43.20
C PHE A 568 -42.63 -64.29 -43.88
N THR A 569 -43.38 -64.03 -44.94
CA THR A 569 -44.13 -65.07 -45.66
C THR A 569 -43.39 -65.50 -46.93
N LEU A 570 -43.15 -66.79 -47.10
CA LEU A 570 -42.71 -67.37 -48.37
C LEU A 570 -43.95 -67.70 -49.22
N LYS A 571 -44.02 -67.20 -50.46
CA LYS A 571 -45.12 -67.46 -51.40
C LYS A 571 -44.57 -68.02 -52.73
N ARG A 572 -44.84 -69.28 -53.05
CA ARG A 572 -44.58 -69.89 -54.37
C ARG A 572 -45.83 -69.98 -55.21
#